data_AF-A0A524QK82-F1
#
_entry.id   AF-A0A524QK82-F1
#
_cell.length_a   1.000
_cell.length_b   1.000
_cell.length_c   1.000
_cell.angle_alpha   90.00
_cell.angle_beta   90.00
_cell.angle_gamma   90.00
#
_symmetry.space_group_name_H-M   'P 1'
#
loop_
_entity.id
_entity.type
_entity.pdbx_description
1 polymer ?
#
loop_
_entity_poly.entity_id
_entity_poly.type
_entity_poly.pdbx_seq_one_letter_code
_entity_poly.pdbx_strand_id
1 'polypeptide(L)'
;MKAKIFKVLSLIGLLLWIIPVSLSGQSNQRLEKIAGRKLAAWTNPVTEWHNPEKIRIDSFRVAGEKGIIDLWFPVPFSYNAIREENLAFFRRSISESLGSKFKDYRINIQTNGFAAEDLIPNYYREALQADSTRFPRLSGDRPVLMRRVDATNPTKGLNDRYIALWHSHGYYFDMTLDRWEWQRAKIFGTVEDISVMGHVLPYLTRMLENSGATVFLPRERDTQVNEIIVDNDRSTGDSEFVIPDSVERQVIGGGFLITDTLFTGDNPFKKGTSLRIKGGRADYIADFPEKGNYAVYVSYPFMRDNCKAVLYTVSHSGGSTDFIVDQTVGGGTWIYLGTFQFNAGKDASVGAVSASPAAEGYMALDAMRFGGGTGNVARRPSEDIISNQRSVNENAMAAIQRTVSDTIRHTWKLSGKPRYMEGSRYYLQYAGMPDTLVYSLNRNKNDYNDDYQSRGEWVNYLMGTAESDGGTTDIKGLGLPIDLSLAFHTDAGVTPDDSIIGTLGIYSTAAGEGKFPDGSSRMASRDLTDIIQTQIVDDISLLFNPEWTRRGLWDRSYSEARKPNVPAMLLELLSHQNQGDQRYGLDPRFRFHVSRAVYK
;
A
#
# COMPACT_ATOMS: atom_id res chain seq x y z
N MET A 1 -62.46 -69.00 -10.75
CA MET A 1 -63.11 -67.74 -11.21
C MET A 1 -62.02 -66.87 -11.80
N LYS A 2 -61.94 -66.76 -13.14
CA LYS A 2 -62.40 -65.60 -13.96
C LYS A 2 -61.85 -64.26 -13.42
N ALA A 3 -61.21 -63.36 -14.16
CA ALA A 3 -60.76 -63.29 -15.56
C ALA A 3 -60.00 -61.95 -15.75
N LYS A 4 -58.91 -61.97 -16.54
CA LYS A 4 -58.43 -60.98 -17.54
C LYS A 4 -58.08 -59.53 -17.03
N ILE A 5 -57.08 -58.81 -17.57
CA ILE A 5 -57.05 -58.22 -18.93
C ILE A 5 -55.64 -57.66 -19.26
N PHE A 6 -55.15 -58.09 -20.43
CA PHE A 6 -54.33 -57.45 -21.49
C PHE A 6 -52.90 -56.90 -21.30
N LYS A 7 -52.00 -57.59 -22.02
CA LYS A 7 -50.77 -57.10 -22.67
C LYS A 7 -51.08 -56.10 -23.79
N VAL A 8 -50.24 -55.07 -23.91
CA VAL A 8 -49.87 -54.46 -25.20
C VAL A 8 -48.34 -54.42 -25.24
N LEU A 9 -47.77 -55.20 -26.15
CA LEU A 9 -46.38 -55.09 -26.60
C LEU A 9 -46.33 -54.02 -27.70
N SER A 10 -45.46 -53.03 -27.57
CA SER A 10 -45.07 -52.16 -28.66
C SER A 10 -43.58 -51.87 -28.57
N LEU A 11 -42.92 -52.18 -29.69
CA LEU A 11 -41.53 -51.91 -30.05
C LEU A 11 -40.98 -50.60 -29.46
N ILE A 12 -39.83 -50.66 -28.79
CA ILE A 12 -38.88 -49.55 -28.70
C ILE A 12 -37.51 -50.09 -29.10
N GLY A 13 -37.02 -49.59 -30.24
CA GLY A 13 -35.66 -49.83 -30.70
C GLY A 13 -34.67 -49.19 -29.74
N LEU A 14 -33.79 -50.01 -29.17
CA LEU A 14 -32.62 -49.53 -28.46
C LEU A 14 -31.52 -49.27 -29.49
N LEU A 15 -31.50 -48.06 -30.06
CA LEU A 15 -30.34 -47.56 -30.77
C LEU A 15 -29.20 -47.39 -29.75
N LEU A 16 -28.31 -48.39 -29.68
CA LEU A 16 -27.01 -48.25 -29.05
C LEU A 16 -26.21 -47.21 -29.83
N TRP A 17 -26.25 -45.96 -29.39
CA TRP A 17 -25.21 -44.99 -29.72
C TRP A 17 -23.90 -45.47 -29.09
N ILE A 18 -23.17 -46.29 -29.84
CA ILE A 18 -21.75 -46.50 -29.60
C ILE A 18 -21.10 -45.16 -29.93
N ILE A 19 -20.87 -44.34 -28.90
CA ILE A 19 -19.98 -43.19 -29.01
C ILE A 19 -18.63 -43.77 -29.43
N PRO A 20 -18.09 -43.42 -30.61
CA PRO A 20 -16.74 -43.82 -30.94
C PRO A 20 -15.82 -43.08 -29.96
N VAL A 21 -15.34 -43.79 -28.93
CA VAL A 21 -14.16 -43.36 -28.20
C VAL A 21 -13.06 -43.29 -29.25
N SER A 22 -12.69 -42.07 -29.62
CA SER A 22 -11.65 -41.83 -30.61
C SER A 22 -10.39 -42.62 -30.23
N LEU A 23 -9.77 -43.29 -31.19
CA LEU A 23 -8.51 -44.04 -31.01
C LEU A 23 -7.42 -43.19 -30.33
N SER A 24 -7.49 -41.86 -30.52
CA SER A 24 -6.66 -40.86 -29.84
C SER A 24 -6.89 -40.82 -28.32
N GLY A 25 -8.13 -40.93 -27.85
CA GLY A 25 -8.49 -40.97 -26.44
C GLY A 25 -7.95 -42.20 -25.71
N GLN A 26 -7.99 -43.38 -26.34
CA GLN A 26 -7.42 -44.61 -25.78
C GLN A 26 -5.88 -44.58 -25.73
N SER A 27 -5.24 -44.00 -26.76
CA SER A 27 -3.78 -43.82 -26.79
C SER A 27 -3.30 -42.89 -25.66
N ASN A 28 -3.99 -41.77 -25.46
CA ASN A 28 -3.68 -40.82 -24.39
C ASN A 28 -3.88 -41.43 -23.00
N GLN A 29 -4.96 -42.16 -22.73
CA GLN A 29 -5.16 -42.86 -21.45
C GLN A 29 -4.01 -43.86 -21.14
N ARG A 30 -3.51 -44.57 -22.16
CA ARG A 30 -2.37 -45.47 -21.99
C ARG A 30 -1.09 -44.70 -21.66
N LEU A 31 -0.85 -43.57 -22.32
CA LEU A 31 0.29 -42.70 -22.04
C LEU A 31 0.20 -42.09 -20.63
N GLU A 32 -0.98 -41.63 -20.22
CA GLU A 32 -1.23 -41.10 -18.88
C GLU A 32 -0.94 -42.15 -17.80
N LYS A 33 -1.39 -43.39 -17.98
CA LYS A 33 -1.08 -44.48 -17.04
C LYS A 33 0.42 -44.75 -16.89
N ILE A 34 1.18 -44.62 -17.99
CA ILE A 34 2.64 -44.80 -17.96
C ILE A 34 3.30 -43.60 -17.28
N ALA A 35 2.93 -42.37 -17.65
CA ALA A 35 3.44 -41.15 -17.03
C ALA A 35 3.14 -41.13 -15.53
N GLY A 36 1.92 -41.43 -15.12
CA GLY A 36 1.49 -41.42 -13.72
C GLY A 36 2.30 -42.37 -12.83
N ARG A 37 2.63 -43.58 -13.32
CA ARG A 37 3.50 -44.51 -12.57
C ARG A 37 4.91 -43.96 -12.36
N LYS A 38 5.44 -43.23 -13.34
CA LYS A 38 6.78 -42.65 -13.27
C LYS A 38 6.80 -41.42 -12.36
N LEU A 39 5.82 -40.53 -12.53
CA LEU A 39 5.67 -39.32 -11.73
C LEU A 39 5.34 -39.61 -10.26
N ALA A 40 4.70 -40.76 -9.94
CA ALA A 40 4.43 -41.14 -8.56
C ALA A 40 5.70 -41.32 -7.70
N ALA A 41 6.85 -41.58 -8.32
CA ALA A 41 8.15 -41.69 -7.64
C ALA A 41 8.95 -40.38 -7.66
N TRP A 42 8.47 -39.35 -8.37
CA TRP A 42 9.17 -38.07 -8.45
C TRP A 42 9.02 -37.27 -7.15
N THR A 43 10.09 -36.61 -6.75
CA THR A 43 10.13 -35.71 -5.59
C THR A 43 10.69 -34.37 -6.02
N ASN A 44 10.21 -33.28 -5.40
CA ASN A 44 10.73 -31.95 -5.65
C ASN A 44 12.25 -31.88 -5.39
N PRO A 45 13.08 -31.55 -6.39
CA PRO A 45 14.53 -31.48 -6.22
C PRO A 45 15.00 -30.14 -5.66
N VAL A 46 14.13 -29.12 -5.58
CA VAL A 46 14.46 -27.76 -5.16
C VAL A 46 14.18 -27.61 -3.67
N THR A 47 15.24 -27.67 -2.86
CA THR A 47 15.15 -27.71 -1.39
C THR A 47 15.12 -26.34 -0.73
N GLU A 48 15.59 -25.31 -1.44
CA GLU A 48 15.64 -23.92 -0.98
C GLU A 48 14.28 -23.21 -1.01
N TRP A 49 13.29 -23.81 -1.68
CA TRP A 49 11.93 -23.28 -1.74
C TRP A 49 11.19 -23.41 -0.41
N HIS A 50 10.27 -22.50 -0.15
CA HIS A 50 9.40 -22.51 1.01
C HIS A 50 8.45 -23.72 0.98
N ASN A 51 8.45 -24.50 2.07
CA ASN A 51 7.70 -25.75 2.22
C ASN A 51 7.88 -26.71 1.03
N PRO A 52 9.11 -27.12 0.70
CA PRO A 52 9.40 -27.89 -0.50
C PRO A 52 8.72 -29.28 -0.47
N GLU A 53 8.40 -29.80 0.71
CA GLU A 53 7.68 -31.05 0.93
C GLU A 53 6.20 -31.00 0.50
N LYS A 54 5.63 -29.80 0.39
CA LYS A 54 4.25 -29.56 -0.09
C LYS A 54 4.19 -29.38 -1.60
N ILE A 55 5.34 -29.28 -2.27
CA ILE A 55 5.42 -29.14 -3.72
C ILE A 55 5.36 -30.54 -4.34
N ARG A 56 4.15 -30.97 -4.68
CA ARG A 56 3.87 -32.28 -5.28
C ARG A 56 2.98 -32.09 -6.50
N ILE A 57 3.00 -33.05 -7.42
CA ILE A 57 2.11 -33.03 -8.59
C ILE A 57 0.70 -33.36 -8.09
N ASP A 58 -0.23 -32.41 -8.21
CA ASP A 58 -1.63 -32.59 -7.83
C ASP A 58 -2.38 -33.39 -8.90
N SER A 59 -2.19 -32.99 -10.17
CA SER A 59 -2.79 -33.66 -11.31
C SER A 59 -1.94 -33.43 -12.56
N PHE A 60 -2.17 -34.25 -13.60
CA PHE A 60 -1.50 -34.10 -14.88
C PHE A 60 -2.39 -34.59 -16.03
N ARG A 61 -2.06 -34.17 -17.24
CA ARG A 61 -2.71 -34.58 -18.48
C ARG A 61 -1.65 -34.83 -19.55
N VAL A 62 -1.82 -35.89 -20.34
CA VAL A 62 -0.94 -36.17 -21.48
C VAL A 62 -1.71 -35.99 -22.78
N ALA A 63 -1.31 -34.99 -23.56
CA ALA A 63 -1.77 -34.80 -24.93
C ALA A 63 -0.75 -35.42 -25.89
N GLY A 64 -0.82 -36.75 -26.06
CA GLY A 64 0.14 -37.54 -26.81
C GLY A 64 0.37 -37.06 -28.24
N GLU A 65 -0.72 -36.71 -28.93
CA GLU A 65 -0.68 -36.21 -30.31
C GLU A 65 0.03 -34.86 -30.46
N LYS A 66 0.03 -34.05 -29.40
CA LYS A 66 0.66 -32.73 -29.38
C LYS A 66 2.08 -32.79 -28.81
N GLY A 67 2.50 -33.93 -28.26
CA GLY A 67 3.74 -34.02 -27.49
C GLY A 67 3.74 -33.09 -26.28
N ILE A 68 2.62 -32.97 -25.56
CA ILE A 68 2.49 -32.07 -24.40
C ILE A 68 2.10 -32.85 -23.15
N ILE A 69 2.73 -32.53 -22.03
CA ILE A 69 2.34 -32.95 -20.68
C ILE A 69 2.05 -31.70 -19.86
N ASP A 70 0.81 -31.51 -19.45
CA ASP A 70 0.44 -30.44 -18.52
C ASP A 70 0.46 -31.00 -17.09
N LEU A 71 1.15 -30.30 -16.18
CA LEU A 71 1.28 -30.65 -14.77
C LEU A 71 0.71 -29.51 -13.93
N TRP A 72 -0.19 -29.85 -13.01
CA TRP A 72 -0.74 -28.91 -12.03
C TRP A 72 -0.14 -29.17 -10.66
N PHE A 73 0.33 -28.11 -10.04
CA PHE A 73 0.91 -28.08 -8.70
C PHE A 73 0.04 -27.25 -7.75
N PRO A 74 0.11 -27.53 -6.44
CA PRO A 74 -0.71 -26.85 -5.47
C PRO A 74 -0.26 -25.39 -5.34
N VAL A 75 -1.15 -24.54 -4.85
CA VAL A 75 -0.90 -23.11 -4.68
C VAL A 75 0.41 -22.78 -3.95
N PRO A 76 0.88 -23.53 -2.92
CA PRO A 76 2.18 -23.28 -2.28
C PRO A 76 3.38 -23.25 -3.24
N PHE A 77 3.32 -23.92 -4.39
CA PHE A 77 4.36 -23.79 -5.43
C PHE A 77 4.51 -22.33 -5.87
N SER A 78 3.39 -21.62 -6.08
CA SER A 78 3.37 -20.23 -6.55
C SER A 78 3.98 -19.22 -5.57
N TYR A 79 4.15 -19.62 -4.31
CA TYR A 79 4.67 -18.76 -3.24
C TYR A 79 6.20 -18.67 -3.23
N ASN A 80 6.88 -19.37 -4.14
CA ASN A 80 8.33 -19.42 -4.21
C ASN A 80 8.91 -18.36 -5.14
N ALA A 81 10.16 -17.98 -4.85
CA ALA A 81 10.99 -17.18 -5.74
C ALA A 81 11.46 -18.06 -6.93
N ILE A 82 10.65 -18.12 -7.97
CA ILE A 82 10.96 -18.88 -9.18
C ILE A 82 11.93 -18.06 -10.04
N ARG A 83 12.96 -18.72 -10.55
CA ARG A 83 14.00 -18.18 -11.44
C ARG A 83 14.13 -19.12 -12.63
N GLU A 84 14.72 -18.65 -13.73
CA GLU A 84 14.88 -19.49 -14.93
C GLU A 84 15.71 -20.75 -14.63
N GLU A 85 16.77 -20.61 -13.83
CA GLU A 85 17.66 -21.70 -13.44
C GLU A 85 16.95 -22.80 -12.63
N ASN A 86 16.23 -22.42 -11.57
CA ASN A 86 15.59 -23.39 -10.68
C ASN A 86 14.36 -24.02 -11.35
N LEU A 87 13.64 -23.28 -12.21
CA LEU A 87 12.56 -23.83 -13.02
C LEU A 87 13.08 -24.79 -14.09
N ALA A 88 14.21 -24.49 -14.73
CA ALA A 88 14.85 -25.39 -15.69
C ALA A 88 15.32 -26.69 -15.02
N PHE A 89 15.94 -26.59 -13.83
CA PHE A 89 16.34 -27.75 -13.04
C PHE A 89 15.12 -28.59 -12.62
N PHE A 90 14.07 -27.94 -12.13
CA PHE A 90 12.81 -28.57 -11.76
C PHE A 90 12.19 -29.34 -12.95
N ARG A 91 12.10 -28.70 -14.13
CA ARG A 91 11.60 -29.32 -15.38
C ARG A 91 12.44 -30.51 -15.81
N ARG A 92 13.77 -30.40 -15.73
CA ARG A 92 14.69 -31.49 -16.10
C ARG A 92 14.48 -32.72 -15.22
N SER A 93 14.32 -32.55 -13.91
CA SER A 93 14.08 -33.66 -12.98
C SER A 93 12.79 -34.43 -13.32
N ILE A 94 11.76 -33.73 -13.79
CA ILE A 94 10.50 -34.33 -14.22
C ILE A 94 10.70 -35.09 -15.54
N SER A 95 11.38 -34.48 -16.52
CA SER A 95 11.74 -35.15 -17.78
C SER A 95 12.53 -36.44 -17.54
N GLU A 96 13.50 -36.41 -16.62
CA GLU A 96 14.30 -37.58 -16.23
C GLU A 96 13.44 -38.67 -15.60
N SER A 97 12.54 -38.32 -14.68
CA SER A 97 11.57 -39.25 -14.09
C SER A 97 10.66 -39.89 -15.16
N LEU A 98 10.15 -39.10 -16.09
CA LEU A 98 9.32 -39.57 -17.22
C LEU A 98 10.10 -40.45 -18.21
N GLY A 99 11.41 -40.25 -18.33
CA GLY A 99 12.34 -41.04 -19.14
C GLY A 99 12.12 -40.96 -20.65
N SER A 100 12.88 -41.77 -21.40
CA SER A 100 13.05 -41.65 -22.87
C SER A 100 11.75 -41.64 -23.69
N LYS A 101 10.68 -42.26 -23.20
CA LYS A 101 9.38 -42.31 -23.88
C LYS A 101 8.73 -40.92 -24.04
N PHE A 102 9.03 -39.98 -23.14
CA PHE A 102 8.50 -38.63 -23.14
C PHE A 102 9.59 -37.57 -23.38
N LYS A 103 10.77 -37.98 -23.89
CA LYS A 103 11.92 -37.07 -24.04
C LYS A 103 11.65 -35.85 -24.92
N ASP A 104 10.79 -36.02 -25.94
CA ASP A 104 10.43 -34.98 -26.90
C ASP A 104 9.13 -34.25 -26.51
N TYR A 105 8.55 -34.58 -25.34
CA TYR A 105 7.33 -33.93 -24.88
C TYR A 105 7.67 -32.61 -24.20
N ARG A 106 6.95 -31.56 -24.58
CA ARG A 106 6.93 -30.30 -23.85
C ARG A 106 6.16 -30.49 -22.54
N ILE A 107 6.84 -30.23 -21.44
CA ILE A 107 6.22 -30.19 -20.11
C ILE A 107 5.72 -28.77 -19.88
N ASN A 108 4.49 -28.59 -19.44
CA ASN A 108 3.97 -27.31 -18.97
C ASN A 108 3.66 -27.44 -17.49
N ILE A 109 4.07 -26.46 -16.69
CA ILE A 109 3.89 -26.46 -15.24
C ILE A 109 2.95 -25.32 -14.88
N GLN A 110 1.86 -25.63 -14.20
CA GLN A 110 0.83 -24.69 -13.79
C GLN A 110 0.61 -24.71 -12.28
N THR A 111 0.37 -23.56 -11.70
CA THR A 111 0.00 -23.40 -10.29
C THR A 111 -0.79 -22.11 -10.10
N ASN A 112 -1.79 -22.12 -9.23
CA ASN A 112 -2.60 -20.94 -8.92
C ASN A 112 -3.15 -20.19 -10.18
N GLY A 113 -3.44 -20.91 -11.26
CA GLY A 113 -3.92 -20.33 -12.53
C GLY A 113 -2.83 -19.72 -13.45
N PHE A 114 -1.56 -19.79 -13.07
CA PHE A 114 -0.43 -19.26 -13.85
C PHE A 114 0.48 -20.37 -14.36
N ALA A 115 1.15 -20.15 -15.49
CA ALA A 115 2.31 -20.94 -15.85
C ALA A 115 3.48 -20.58 -14.89
N ALA A 116 4.32 -21.56 -14.55
CA ALA A 116 5.44 -21.32 -13.64
C ALA A 116 6.43 -20.25 -14.14
N GLU A 117 6.61 -20.15 -15.46
CA GLU A 117 7.42 -19.13 -16.13
C GLU A 117 6.85 -17.71 -15.90
N ASP A 118 5.54 -17.57 -15.82
CA ASP A 118 4.89 -16.27 -15.56
C ASP A 118 5.13 -15.79 -14.13
N LEU A 119 5.51 -16.70 -13.22
CA LEU A 119 5.89 -16.36 -11.86
C LEU A 119 7.35 -15.87 -11.75
N ILE A 120 8.09 -15.73 -12.86
CA ILE A 120 9.42 -15.11 -12.84
C ILE A 120 9.25 -13.60 -13.06
N PRO A 121 9.67 -12.75 -12.10
CA PRO A 121 9.60 -11.29 -12.25
C PRO A 121 10.37 -10.80 -13.46
N ASN A 122 9.88 -9.75 -14.12
CA ASN A 122 10.58 -9.17 -15.28
C ASN A 122 12.04 -8.81 -14.99
N TYR A 123 12.34 -8.38 -13.76
CA TYR A 123 13.71 -8.05 -13.32
C TYR A 123 14.68 -9.24 -13.35
N TYR A 124 14.18 -10.46 -13.15
CA TYR A 124 14.98 -11.69 -13.10
C TYR A 124 14.85 -12.56 -14.36
N ARG A 125 14.29 -12.00 -15.44
CA ARG A 125 14.25 -12.67 -16.75
C ARG A 125 15.50 -12.34 -17.54
N GLU A 126 16.22 -13.38 -17.95
CA GLU A 126 17.46 -13.26 -18.72
C GLU A 126 17.27 -13.83 -20.12
N ALA A 127 16.82 -15.09 -20.24
CA ALA A 127 16.52 -15.71 -21.53
C ALA A 127 15.04 -15.57 -21.90
N LEU A 128 14.14 -15.48 -20.93
CA LEU A 128 12.72 -15.22 -21.18
C LEU A 128 12.50 -13.76 -21.56
N GLN A 129 11.60 -13.53 -22.51
CA GLN A 129 11.19 -12.17 -22.86
C GLN A 129 10.45 -11.53 -21.68
N ALA A 130 10.71 -10.24 -21.44
CA ALA A 130 9.93 -9.45 -20.49
C ALA A 130 8.44 -9.42 -20.88
N ASP A 131 7.57 -9.64 -19.89
CA ASP A 131 6.13 -9.52 -20.05
C ASP A 131 5.75 -8.04 -20.06
N SER A 132 5.54 -7.51 -21.26
CA SER A 132 5.20 -6.10 -21.48
C SER A 132 3.89 -5.67 -20.81
N THR A 133 3.01 -6.62 -20.46
CA THR A 133 1.74 -6.29 -19.80
C THR A 133 1.92 -5.82 -18.37
N ARG A 134 3.06 -6.09 -17.72
CA ARG A 134 3.37 -5.66 -16.34
C ARG A 134 3.95 -4.26 -16.25
N PHE A 135 4.29 -3.64 -17.37
CA PHE A 135 4.77 -2.26 -17.37
C PHE A 135 3.60 -1.28 -17.31
N PRO A 136 3.73 -0.19 -16.53
CA PRO A 136 2.69 0.83 -16.46
C PRO A 136 2.49 1.47 -17.83
N ARG A 137 1.24 1.76 -18.19
CA ARG A 137 0.90 2.48 -19.42
C ARG A 137 0.90 3.97 -19.13
N LEU A 138 2.05 4.59 -19.35
CA LEU A 138 2.18 6.04 -19.20
C LEU A 138 1.31 6.75 -20.24
N SER A 139 0.44 7.66 -19.78
CA SER A 139 -0.35 8.53 -20.65
C SER A 139 -0.26 9.98 -20.16
N GLY A 140 -0.11 10.92 -21.09
CA GLY A 140 -0.10 12.36 -20.81
C GLY A 140 1.14 12.89 -20.10
N ASP A 141 1.08 14.17 -19.72
CA ASP A 141 2.09 14.85 -18.93
C ASP A 141 2.05 14.35 -17.48
N ARG A 142 3.20 13.96 -16.93
CA ARG A 142 3.33 13.61 -15.50
C ARG A 142 3.68 14.86 -14.70
N PRO A 143 2.80 15.34 -13.80
CA PRO A 143 3.07 16.54 -13.02
C PRO A 143 4.20 16.28 -12.01
N VAL A 144 4.99 17.32 -11.74
CA VAL A 144 6.00 17.36 -10.67
C VAL A 144 5.47 18.27 -9.57
N LEU A 145 4.85 17.65 -8.56
CA LEU A 145 4.16 18.31 -7.46
C LEU A 145 5.07 19.29 -6.74
N MET A 146 6.27 18.84 -6.38
CA MET A 146 7.28 19.72 -5.81
C MET A 146 8.70 19.28 -6.16
N ARG A 147 9.61 20.25 -6.23
CA ARG A 147 11.04 20.01 -6.38
C ARG A 147 11.83 21.02 -5.56
N ARG A 148 12.80 20.54 -4.78
CA ARG A 148 13.80 21.40 -4.15
C ARG A 148 14.75 21.97 -5.22
N VAL A 149 14.97 23.29 -5.23
CA VAL A 149 15.72 23.98 -6.29
C VAL A 149 17.16 23.46 -6.38
N ASP A 150 17.83 23.33 -5.24
CA ASP A 150 19.24 22.90 -5.14
C ASP A 150 19.40 21.40 -4.81
N ALA A 151 18.38 20.57 -5.09
CA ALA A 151 18.52 19.13 -4.91
C ALA A 151 19.55 18.53 -5.88
N THR A 152 20.34 17.60 -5.35
CA THR A 152 21.12 16.69 -6.20
C THR A 152 20.17 15.73 -6.91
N ASN A 153 20.34 15.57 -8.22
CA ASN A 153 19.55 14.64 -9.03
C ASN A 153 20.44 13.49 -9.49
N PRO A 154 20.47 12.34 -8.78
CA PRO A 154 21.26 11.19 -9.20
C PRO A 154 20.74 10.66 -10.54
N THR A 155 21.63 10.32 -11.47
CA THR A 155 21.26 9.82 -12.82
C THR A 155 20.48 8.51 -12.81
N LYS A 156 20.70 7.68 -11.78
CA LYS A 156 19.96 6.45 -11.50
C LYS A 156 19.06 6.58 -10.26
N GLY A 157 18.68 7.82 -9.91
CA GLY A 157 17.80 8.10 -8.80
C GLY A 157 16.32 7.85 -9.12
N LEU A 158 15.47 8.21 -8.18
CA LEU A 158 14.02 8.09 -8.24
C LEU A 158 13.35 9.44 -8.52
N ASN A 159 14.03 10.36 -9.23
CA ASN A 159 13.46 11.65 -9.62
C ASN A 159 12.11 11.44 -10.34
N ASP A 160 11.13 12.28 -10.02
CA ASP A 160 9.77 12.28 -10.56
C ASP A 160 8.97 10.97 -10.29
N ARG A 161 9.42 10.17 -9.33
CA ARG A 161 8.72 8.98 -8.83
C ARG A 161 7.93 9.30 -7.58
N TYR A 162 6.73 8.74 -7.50
CA TYR A 162 5.78 8.97 -6.42
C TYR A 162 5.49 7.64 -5.72
N ILE A 163 5.74 7.60 -4.42
CA ILE A 163 5.63 6.37 -3.63
C ILE A 163 4.66 6.63 -2.48
N ALA A 164 3.61 5.81 -2.40
CA ALA A 164 2.77 5.74 -1.22
C ALA A 164 3.35 4.72 -0.24
N LEU A 165 3.65 5.15 0.97
CA LEU A 165 4.35 4.33 1.97
C LEU A 165 3.70 4.49 3.34
N TRP A 166 3.42 3.38 4.01
CA TRP A 166 2.93 3.43 5.38
C TRP A 166 3.56 2.36 6.25
N HIS A 167 3.66 2.68 7.54
CA HIS A 167 4.18 1.82 8.58
C HIS A 167 3.11 1.56 9.62
N SER A 168 3.09 0.33 10.14
CA SER A 168 2.30 -0.07 11.32
C SER A 168 0.79 0.21 11.21
N HIS A 169 0.01 -0.23 12.20
CA HIS A 169 -1.41 0.11 12.28
C HIS A 169 -1.66 1.50 12.89
N GLY A 170 -1.15 1.76 14.10
CA GLY A 170 -1.33 3.02 14.84
C GLY A 170 -2.34 2.88 15.98
N TYR A 171 -2.38 3.88 16.86
CA TYR A 171 -3.33 3.95 17.97
C TYR A 171 -4.73 4.24 17.40
N TYR A 172 -5.70 3.37 17.70
CA TYR A 172 -7.04 3.43 17.12
C TYR A 172 -8.12 3.41 18.19
N PHE A 173 -9.34 3.80 17.80
CA PHE A 173 -10.51 3.78 18.65
C PHE A 173 -11.29 2.47 18.47
N ASP A 174 -11.36 1.67 19.52
CA ASP A 174 -12.20 0.47 19.56
C ASP A 174 -13.63 0.85 19.94
N MET A 175 -14.55 0.71 18.99
CA MET A 175 -15.96 1.06 19.20
C MET A 175 -16.67 0.12 20.16
N THR A 176 -16.28 -1.15 20.24
CA THR A 176 -16.93 -2.12 21.13
C THR A 176 -16.51 -1.88 22.58
N LEU A 177 -15.26 -1.49 22.79
CA LEU A 177 -14.71 -1.19 24.11
C LEU A 177 -14.81 0.29 24.53
N ASP A 178 -15.35 1.16 23.65
CA ASP A 178 -15.51 2.61 23.84
C ASP A 178 -14.23 3.30 24.34
N ARG A 179 -13.08 2.96 23.74
CA ARG A 179 -11.78 3.48 24.14
C ARG A 179 -10.77 3.51 23.00
N TRP A 180 -9.71 4.28 23.19
CA TRP A 180 -8.53 4.20 22.35
C TRP A 180 -7.58 3.11 22.82
N GLU A 181 -7.03 2.31 21.90
CA GLU A 181 -6.07 1.26 22.21
C GLU A 181 -5.07 0.96 21.09
N TRP A 182 -4.06 0.16 21.43
CA TRP A 182 -3.13 -0.43 20.48
C TRP A 182 -3.72 -1.73 19.97
N GLN A 183 -3.61 -2.01 18.67
CA GLN A 183 -4.13 -3.25 18.10
C GLN A 183 -3.30 -4.47 18.54
N ARG A 184 -1.99 -4.30 18.72
CA ARG A 184 -1.07 -5.38 19.06
C ARG A 184 -0.65 -5.32 20.52
N ALA A 185 -0.23 -6.48 21.04
CA ALA A 185 0.23 -6.61 22.41
C ALA A 185 1.52 -5.79 22.64
N LYS A 186 1.62 -5.17 23.82
CA LYS A 186 2.85 -4.54 24.30
C LYS A 186 3.76 -5.62 24.84
N ILE A 187 4.78 -6.01 24.08
CA ILE A 187 5.71 -7.09 24.42
C ILE A 187 7.15 -6.66 24.08
N PHE A 188 8.12 -7.17 24.84
CA PHE A 188 9.56 -6.85 24.66
C PHE A 188 9.89 -5.35 24.63
N GLY A 189 9.11 -4.53 25.36
CA GLY A 189 9.30 -3.07 25.39
C GLY A 189 8.86 -2.35 24.11
N THR A 190 8.11 -3.00 23.23
CA THR A 190 7.63 -2.42 21.97
C THR A 190 6.17 -2.76 21.68
N VAL A 191 5.63 -2.14 20.63
CA VAL A 191 4.29 -2.41 20.08
C VAL A 191 4.35 -2.19 18.57
N GLU A 192 3.87 -3.16 17.80
CA GLU A 192 3.94 -3.12 16.32
C GLU A 192 3.32 -1.85 15.75
N ASP A 193 2.21 -1.40 16.35
CA ASP A 193 1.41 -0.25 15.93
C ASP A 193 2.21 1.05 15.76
N ILE A 194 3.43 1.10 16.31
CA ILE A 194 4.38 2.19 16.12
C ILE A 194 5.81 1.74 15.80
N SER A 195 6.21 0.49 16.09
CA SER A 195 7.62 0.10 16.00
C SER A 195 8.18 0.14 14.57
N VAL A 196 7.36 -0.14 13.56
CA VAL A 196 7.75 -0.12 12.14
C VAL A 196 8.06 1.30 11.66
N MET A 197 7.51 2.33 12.33
CA MET A 197 7.87 3.73 12.12
C MET A 197 9.39 3.95 12.23
N GLY A 198 10.06 3.20 13.12
CA GLY A 198 11.51 3.26 13.32
C GLY A 198 12.34 2.71 12.15
N HIS A 199 11.74 1.98 11.21
CA HIS A 199 12.35 1.61 9.93
C HIS A 199 12.05 2.67 8.86
N VAL A 200 10.80 3.13 8.83
CA VAL A 200 10.27 3.90 7.71
C VAL A 200 10.71 5.36 7.77
N LEU A 201 10.43 6.08 8.88
CA LEU A 201 10.67 7.52 8.95
C LEU A 201 12.14 7.95 9.03
N PRO A 202 13.02 7.30 9.84
CA PRO A 202 14.41 7.74 9.93
C PRO A 202 15.28 7.25 8.77
N TYR A 203 14.89 6.16 8.08
CA TYR A 203 15.73 5.51 7.08
C TYR A 203 15.06 5.44 5.70
N LEU A 204 13.99 4.66 5.53
CA LEU A 204 13.46 4.35 4.20
C LEU A 204 12.95 5.60 3.47
N THR A 205 12.11 6.41 4.11
CA THR A 205 11.62 7.66 3.52
C THR A 205 12.76 8.58 3.14
N ARG A 206 13.77 8.73 4.01
CA ARG A 206 14.95 9.56 3.75
C ARG A 206 15.77 9.05 2.58
N MET A 207 15.99 7.74 2.46
CA MET A 207 16.70 7.15 1.32
C MET A 207 15.95 7.40 0.00
N LEU A 208 14.63 7.20 0.00
CA LEU A 208 13.79 7.44 -1.17
C LEU A 208 13.78 8.93 -1.57
N GLU A 209 13.52 9.84 -0.63
CA GLU A 209 13.48 11.28 -0.86
C GLU A 209 14.84 11.83 -1.30
N ASN A 210 15.94 11.42 -0.66
CA ASN A 210 17.29 11.84 -1.06
C ASN A 210 17.70 11.30 -2.43
N SER A 211 17.03 10.26 -2.92
CA SER A 211 17.23 9.74 -4.28
C SER A 211 16.35 10.43 -5.33
N GLY A 212 15.46 11.34 -4.91
CA GLY A 212 14.60 12.14 -5.79
C GLY A 212 13.11 11.77 -5.77
N ALA A 213 12.71 10.75 -5.01
CA ALA A 213 11.30 10.35 -4.95
C ALA A 213 10.48 11.34 -4.11
N THR A 214 9.21 11.48 -4.47
CA THR A 214 8.17 12.08 -3.62
C THR A 214 7.47 10.97 -2.84
N VAL A 215 7.56 11.01 -1.51
CA VAL A 215 6.97 9.98 -0.65
C VAL A 215 5.76 10.53 0.11
N PHE A 216 4.62 9.84 0.00
CA PHE A 216 3.40 10.15 0.72
C PHE A 216 3.17 9.15 1.84
N LEU A 217 2.70 9.64 2.98
CA LEU A 217 2.30 8.81 4.11
C LEU A 217 0.85 9.13 4.53
N PRO A 218 -0.01 8.12 4.76
CA PRO A 218 -1.37 8.31 5.26
C PRO A 218 -1.40 8.43 6.79
N ARG A 219 -0.27 8.77 7.43
CA ARG A 219 -0.13 9.02 8.87
C ARG A 219 0.78 10.24 9.05
N GLU A 220 0.64 10.94 10.17
CA GLU A 220 1.53 12.06 10.47
C GLU A 220 2.98 11.58 10.61
N ARG A 221 3.89 12.23 9.91
CA ARG A 221 5.31 11.84 9.86
C ARG A 221 6.21 12.62 10.82
N ASP A 222 5.76 13.75 11.35
CA ASP A 222 6.54 14.55 12.27
C ASP A 222 6.29 14.16 13.72
N THR A 223 7.38 13.86 14.44
CA THR A 223 7.33 13.50 15.85
C THR A 223 7.30 14.74 16.76
N GLN A 224 7.50 15.94 16.21
CA GLN A 224 7.33 17.20 16.91
C GLN A 224 5.87 17.38 17.32
N VAL A 225 5.63 17.50 18.63
CA VAL A 225 4.28 17.56 19.22
C VAL A 225 3.66 18.97 19.18
N ASN A 226 4.48 19.99 18.96
CA ASN A 226 4.01 21.34 18.70
C ASN A 226 3.47 21.44 17.27
N GLU A 227 2.43 22.24 17.09
CA GLU A 227 1.85 22.57 15.78
C GLU A 227 1.62 24.08 15.69
N ILE A 228 2.20 24.69 14.66
CA ILE A 228 2.03 26.10 14.35
C ILE A 228 1.33 26.18 13.00
N ILE A 229 0.19 26.86 12.97
CA ILE A 229 -0.55 27.17 11.74
C ILE A 229 -0.35 28.66 11.46
N VAL A 230 0.03 28.99 10.23
CA VAL A 230 0.07 30.37 9.74
C VAL A 230 -0.89 30.45 8.56
N ASP A 231 -1.94 31.21 8.73
CA ASP A 231 -3.12 31.19 7.86
C ASP A 231 -3.84 32.55 7.88
N ASN A 232 -4.57 32.87 6.81
CA ASN A 232 -5.29 34.14 6.70
C ASN A 232 -6.52 34.25 7.60
N ASP A 233 -7.16 33.13 7.96
CA ASP A 233 -8.32 33.15 8.84
C ASP A 233 -7.89 33.14 10.30
N ARG A 234 -6.99 32.21 10.67
CA ARG A 234 -6.51 32.07 12.05
C ARG A 234 -5.13 31.43 12.13
N SER A 235 -4.21 32.16 12.74
CA SER A 235 -2.84 31.69 13.02
C SER A 235 -2.65 31.29 14.50
N THR A 236 -1.69 30.41 14.77
CA THR A 236 -1.30 29.98 16.12
C THR A 236 -0.40 31.02 16.78
N GLY A 237 -0.68 31.38 18.04
CA GLY A 237 0.16 32.32 18.80
C GLY A 237 0.25 33.68 18.13
N ASP A 238 1.44 34.29 18.13
CA ASP A 238 1.68 35.58 17.46
C ASP A 238 2.08 35.43 15.98
N SER A 239 1.92 34.23 15.41
CA SER A 239 2.21 33.96 14.00
C SER A 239 1.35 34.83 13.07
N GLU A 240 1.89 35.16 11.91
CA GLU A 240 1.32 36.18 11.05
C GLU A 240 1.43 35.81 9.57
N PHE A 241 0.31 35.96 8.87
CA PHE A 241 0.23 35.87 7.42
C PHE A 241 0.18 37.27 6.81
N VAL A 242 1.10 37.55 5.90
CA VAL A 242 1.28 38.88 5.30
C VAL A 242 1.20 38.80 3.77
N ILE A 243 0.35 39.63 3.18
CA ILE A 243 0.35 39.95 1.75
C ILE A 243 0.46 41.49 1.64
N PRO A 244 1.33 42.05 0.78
CA PRO A 244 1.40 43.49 0.59
C PRO A 244 0.05 44.08 0.15
N ASP A 245 -0.36 45.21 0.74
CA ASP A 245 -1.64 45.87 0.45
C ASP A 245 -1.85 46.25 -1.03
N SER A 246 -0.76 46.40 -1.78
CA SER A 246 -0.79 46.69 -3.22
C SER A 246 -1.21 45.49 -4.07
N VAL A 247 -1.29 44.29 -3.51
CA VAL A 247 -1.61 43.05 -4.23
C VAL A 247 -3.12 42.78 -4.13
N GLU A 248 -3.79 42.76 -5.27
CA GLU A 248 -5.21 42.38 -5.34
C GLU A 248 -5.38 40.89 -5.00
N ARG A 249 -6.34 40.60 -4.12
CA ARG A 249 -6.64 39.25 -3.63
C ARG A 249 -8.08 38.84 -3.92
N GLN A 250 -8.24 37.62 -4.40
CA GLN A 250 -9.54 36.97 -4.59
C GLN A 250 -9.74 35.97 -3.44
N VAL A 251 -10.87 36.08 -2.74
CA VAL A 251 -11.29 35.08 -1.76
C VAL A 251 -12.09 34.00 -2.50
N ILE A 252 -11.68 32.74 -2.37
CA ILE A 252 -12.26 31.63 -3.14
C ILE A 252 -13.27 30.82 -2.33
N GLY A 253 -13.16 30.84 -0.99
CA GLY A 253 -13.99 30.04 -0.09
C GLY A 253 -13.58 28.57 -0.07
N GLY A 254 -13.75 27.91 1.08
CA GLY A 254 -13.05 26.64 1.34
C GLY A 254 -11.55 26.90 1.56
N GLY A 255 -10.95 26.19 2.50
CA GLY A 255 -9.62 26.46 3.03
C GLY A 255 -9.45 25.83 4.40
N PHE A 256 -8.21 25.61 4.81
CA PHE A 256 -7.91 25.07 6.13
C PHE A 256 -8.32 26.07 7.22
N LEU A 257 -8.96 25.58 8.27
CA LEU A 257 -9.13 26.34 9.51
C LEU A 257 -8.70 25.48 10.69
N ILE A 258 -7.73 25.99 11.45
CA ILE A 258 -7.31 25.36 12.71
C ILE A 258 -8.53 25.17 13.62
N THR A 259 -8.75 23.93 14.03
CA THR A 259 -9.94 23.50 14.77
C THR A 259 -9.50 22.68 15.98
N ASP A 260 -9.95 23.10 17.18
CA ASP A 260 -9.56 22.45 18.44
C ASP A 260 -9.99 20.99 18.53
N THR A 261 -11.14 20.63 17.95
CA THR A 261 -11.64 19.26 17.92
C THR A 261 -12.41 18.99 16.64
N LEU A 262 -12.06 17.88 15.97
CA LEU A 262 -12.75 17.38 14.80
C LEU A 262 -13.68 16.23 15.20
N PHE A 263 -14.95 16.34 14.84
CA PHE A 263 -15.95 15.28 15.03
C PHE A 263 -16.17 14.49 13.74
N THR A 264 -16.92 13.40 13.82
CA THR A 264 -17.34 12.64 12.63
C THR A 264 -17.96 13.56 11.57
N GLY A 265 -17.45 13.46 10.34
CA GLY A 265 -17.93 14.25 9.18
C GLY A 265 -17.26 15.63 9.05
N ASP A 266 -16.52 16.10 10.06
CA ASP A 266 -15.75 17.33 9.94
C ASP A 266 -14.60 17.17 8.95
N ASN A 267 -14.43 18.19 8.10
CA ASN A 267 -13.25 18.38 7.27
C ASN A 267 -12.71 19.80 7.51
N PRO A 268 -11.50 19.95 8.07
CA PRO A 268 -10.95 21.28 8.40
C PRO A 268 -10.68 22.15 7.16
N PHE A 269 -10.48 21.55 5.98
CA PHE A 269 -10.28 22.25 4.71
C PHE A 269 -11.58 22.79 4.09
N LYS A 270 -12.71 22.59 4.75
CA LYS A 270 -14.02 23.18 4.37
C LYS A 270 -14.49 24.25 5.34
N LYS A 271 -13.72 24.55 6.39
CA LYS A 271 -14.12 25.46 7.46
C LYS A 271 -13.53 26.87 7.31
N GLY A 272 -12.44 27.02 6.56
CA GLY A 272 -11.76 28.30 6.31
C GLY A 272 -11.97 28.84 4.90
N THR A 273 -11.11 29.78 4.52
CA THR A 273 -11.08 30.47 3.24
C THR A 273 -9.67 30.53 2.71
N SER A 274 -9.50 30.12 1.45
CA SER A 274 -8.27 30.33 0.70
C SER A 274 -8.33 31.60 -0.15
N LEU A 275 -7.14 32.08 -0.52
CA LEU A 275 -6.93 33.26 -1.35
C LEU A 275 -6.28 32.91 -2.70
N ARG A 276 -6.42 33.80 -3.68
CA ARG A 276 -5.61 33.82 -4.89
C ARG A 276 -5.10 35.22 -5.16
N ILE A 277 -3.87 35.31 -5.63
CA ILE A 277 -3.27 36.56 -6.08
C ILE A 277 -2.58 36.38 -7.44
N LYS A 278 -2.47 37.47 -8.21
CA LYS A 278 -1.63 37.53 -9.42
C LYS A 278 -0.39 38.37 -9.16
N GLY A 279 0.78 37.80 -9.41
CA GLY A 279 2.04 38.48 -9.06
C GLY A 279 2.21 38.64 -7.54
N GLY A 280 3.23 39.39 -7.14
CA GLY A 280 3.50 39.70 -5.73
C GLY A 280 4.11 38.54 -4.94
N ARG A 281 3.94 38.58 -3.61
CA ARG A 281 4.50 37.64 -2.64
C ARG A 281 3.55 37.52 -1.45
N ALA A 282 3.57 36.38 -0.79
CA ALA A 282 2.95 36.17 0.52
C ALA A 282 3.98 35.62 1.51
N ASP A 283 3.92 36.06 2.75
CA ASP A 283 4.84 35.67 3.82
C ASP A 283 4.07 35.03 4.98
N TYR A 284 4.54 33.88 5.42
CA TYR A 284 4.01 33.10 6.53
C TYR A 284 5.05 33.09 7.65
N ILE A 285 4.91 33.98 8.63
CA ILE A 285 5.87 34.18 9.73
C ILE A 285 5.37 33.40 10.94
N ALA A 286 6.10 32.37 11.36
CA ALA A 286 5.72 31.50 12.45
C ALA A 286 6.31 31.97 13.79
N ASP A 287 5.52 31.85 14.86
CA ASP A 287 5.95 32.01 16.25
C ASP A 287 6.17 30.62 16.86
N PHE A 288 7.44 30.23 17.01
CA PHE A 288 7.79 28.90 17.50
C PHE A 288 7.86 28.86 19.03
N PRO A 289 7.17 27.92 19.70
CA PRO A 289 7.18 27.87 21.16
C PRO A 289 8.55 27.43 21.73
N GLU A 290 9.32 26.65 20.96
CA GLU A 290 10.65 26.19 21.35
C GLU A 290 11.56 25.99 20.14
N LYS A 291 12.87 25.95 20.39
CA LYS A 291 13.84 25.55 19.37
C LYS A 291 13.68 24.05 19.07
N GLY A 292 13.57 23.69 17.81
CA GLY A 292 13.41 22.28 17.43
C GLY A 292 13.40 22.04 15.93
N ASN A 293 13.29 20.78 15.56
CA ASN A 293 13.00 20.39 14.18
C ASN A 293 11.49 20.37 13.98
N TYR A 294 11.02 21.00 12.90
CA TYR A 294 9.61 21.04 12.51
C TYR A 294 9.51 20.64 11.05
N ALA A 295 8.62 19.71 10.73
CA ALA A 295 8.16 19.47 9.38
C ALA A 295 7.36 20.68 8.90
N VAL A 296 7.61 21.11 7.67
CA VAL A 296 6.94 22.25 7.03
C VAL A 296 6.03 21.70 5.94
N TYR A 297 4.77 22.10 6.01
CA TYR A 297 3.74 21.74 5.05
C TYR A 297 3.08 23.00 4.50
N VAL A 298 2.70 22.94 3.22
CA VAL A 298 1.88 23.95 2.56
C VAL A 298 0.54 23.38 2.18
N SER A 299 -0.51 24.20 2.24
CA SER A 299 -1.77 23.94 1.55
C SER A 299 -2.14 25.07 0.60
N TYR A 300 -2.95 24.72 -0.39
CA TYR A 300 -3.54 25.63 -1.36
C TYR A 300 -4.80 24.99 -1.97
N PRO A 301 -5.79 25.79 -2.42
CA PRO A 301 -6.98 25.28 -3.07
C PRO A 301 -6.66 24.78 -4.49
N PHE A 302 -7.31 23.70 -4.92
CA PHE A 302 -7.17 23.16 -6.27
C PHE A 302 -8.03 23.93 -7.28
N MET A 303 -7.39 24.60 -8.25
CA MET A 303 -8.03 25.19 -9.44
C MET A 303 -7.13 25.01 -10.66
N ARG A 304 -7.73 24.76 -11.83
CA ARG A 304 -6.97 24.42 -13.06
C ARG A 304 -6.11 25.55 -13.62
N ASP A 305 -6.45 26.79 -13.32
CA ASP A 305 -5.76 28.02 -13.73
C ASP A 305 -4.83 28.56 -12.63
N ASN A 306 -4.54 27.75 -11.59
CA ASN A 306 -3.45 28.03 -10.66
C ASN A 306 -2.10 27.99 -11.36
N CYS A 307 -1.11 28.63 -10.72
CA CYS A 307 0.26 28.67 -11.20
C CYS A 307 0.90 27.26 -11.15
N LYS A 308 1.51 26.85 -12.27
CA LYS A 308 2.25 25.59 -12.36
C LYS A 308 3.60 25.60 -11.64
N ALA A 309 4.08 26.78 -11.23
CA ALA A 309 5.33 26.92 -10.50
C ALA A 309 5.26 28.09 -9.52
N VAL A 310 5.14 27.76 -8.24
CA VAL A 310 5.26 28.72 -7.13
C VAL A 310 6.53 28.42 -6.36
N LEU A 311 7.37 29.45 -6.19
CA LEU A 311 8.57 29.40 -5.38
C LEU A 311 8.19 29.60 -3.91
N TYR A 312 8.48 28.59 -3.10
CA TYR A 312 8.43 28.63 -1.64
C TYR A 312 9.85 28.65 -1.08
N THR A 313 10.22 29.75 -0.44
CA THR A 313 11.49 29.90 0.27
C THR A 313 11.25 29.68 1.76
N VAL A 314 11.78 28.58 2.31
CA VAL A 314 11.74 28.28 3.75
C VAL A 314 12.97 28.90 4.40
N SER A 315 12.77 29.94 5.22
CA SER A 315 13.84 30.58 6.01
C SER A 315 13.90 29.93 7.39
N HIS A 316 15.02 29.30 7.71
CA HIS A 316 15.21 28.48 8.91
C HIS A 316 16.57 28.77 9.57
N SER A 317 16.88 28.18 10.74
CA SER A 317 18.09 28.52 11.50
C SER A 317 19.42 28.18 10.79
N GLY A 318 19.36 27.43 9.69
CA GLY A 318 20.49 27.01 8.88
C GLY A 318 20.64 27.77 7.57
N GLY A 319 19.82 28.80 7.31
CA GLY A 319 19.78 29.54 6.05
C GLY A 319 18.39 29.47 5.40
N SER A 320 18.35 29.35 4.08
CA SER A 320 17.11 29.21 3.32
C SER A 320 17.13 27.98 2.43
N THR A 321 15.96 27.38 2.22
CA THR A 321 15.78 26.28 1.25
C THR A 321 14.59 26.58 0.34
N ASP A 322 14.83 26.50 -0.96
CA ASP A 322 13.84 26.83 -1.99
C ASP A 322 13.18 25.59 -2.60
N PHE A 323 11.87 25.69 -2.82
CA PHE A 323 11.03 24.69 -3.47
C PHE A 323 10.18 25.31 -4.57
N ILE A 324 10.07 24.63 -5.71
CA ILE A 324 9.07 24.92 -6.72
C ILE A 324 7.92 23.94 -6.56
N VAL A 325 6.69 24.44 -6.43
CA VAL A 325 5.47 23.63 -6.27
C VAL A 325 4.50 23.88 -7.43
N ASP A 326 3.95 22.81 -8.00
CA ASP A 326 2.89 22.86 -9.00
C ASP A 326 1.52 22.89 -8.31
N GLN A 327 0.88 24.06 -8.30
CA GLN A 327 -0.42 24.25 -7.65
C GLN A 327 -1.62 23.83 -8.52
N THR A 328 -1.37 23.22 -9.69
CA THR A 328 -2.42 22.65 -10.53
C THR A 328 -2.78 21.21 -10.16
N VAL A 329 -2.09 20.62 -9.17
CA VAL A 329 -2.34 19.29 -8.60
C VAL A 329 -2.13 19.31 -7.08
N GLY A 330 -2.57 18.26 -6.37
CA GLY A 330 -2.27 18.11 -4.94
C GLY A 330 -2.94 19.10 -3.97
N GLY A 331 -3.85 19.96 -4.43
CA GLY A 331 -4.52 20.95 -3.59
C GLY A 331 -5.56 20.38 -2.62
N GLY A 332 -5.91 21.15 -1.58
CA GLY A 332 -6.92 20.79 -0.58
C GLY A 332 -6.45 19.80 0.49
N THR A 333 -5.14 19.69 0.68
CA THR A 333 -4.50 18.88 1.74
C THR A 333 -3.11 19.44 2.08
N TRP A 334 -2.36 18.75 2.94
CA TRP A 334 -1.01 19.12 3.33
C TRP A 334 0.06 18.54 2.38
N ILE A 335 0.89 19.41 1.80
CA ILE A 335 2.05 19.04 0.98
C ILE A 335 3.34 19.28 1.76
N TYR A 336 4.10 18.22 2.02
CA TYR A 336 5.35 18.28 2.80
C TYR A 336 6.49 18.88 1.97
N LEU A 337 7.13 19.94 2.48
CA LEU A 337 8.30 20.56 1.86
C LEU A 337 9.61 20.00 2.43
N GLY A 338 9.65 19.71 3.73
CA GLY A 338 10.86 19.26 4.39
C GLY A 338 10.77 19.39 5.90
N THR A 339 11.84 19.01 6.60
CA THR A 339 11.98 19.20 8.05
C THR A 339 13.19 20.09 8.28
N PHE A 340 12.99 21.19 9.01
CA PHE A 340 14.03 22.18 9.25
C PHE A 340 14.10 22.53 10.73
N GLN A 341 15.26 23.02 11.15
CA GLN A 341 15.43 23.51 12.51
C GLN A 341 15.01 24.99 12.58
N PHE A 342 14.23 25.34 13.59
CA PHE A 342 13.82 26.71 13.89
C PHE A 342 14.21 27.08 15.31
N ASN A 343 14.45 28.37 15.56
CA ASN A 343 14.64 28.90 16.91
C ASN A 343 13.27 29.24 17.52
N ALA A 344 13.21 29.36 18.84
CA ALA A 344 12.00 29.83 19.52
C ALA A 344 11.72 31.30 19.21
N GLY A 345 10.45 31.68 19.25
CA GLY A 345 9.93 33.01 18.97
C GLY A 345 9.57 33.24 17.51
N LYS A 346 9.11 34.47 17.24
CA LYS A 346 8.72 34.97 15.91
C LYS A 346 9.86 35.77 15.29
N ASP A 347 10.43 35.27 14.20
CA ASP A 347 11.48 35.95 13.43
C ASP A 347 11.35 35.68 11.93
N ALA A 348 11.02 36.70 11.15
CA ALA A 348 10.81 36.58 9.71
C ALA A 348 12.08 36.19 8.94
N SER A 349 13.27 36.40 9.50
CA SER A 349 14.54 36.09 8.82
C SER A 349 14.94 34.62 8.91
N VAL A 350 14.47 33.89 9.93
CA VAL A 350 14.87 32.50 10.23
C VAL A 350 13.72 31.62 10.72
N GLY A 351 12.47 32.07 10.54
CA GLY A 351 11.24 31.42 11.00
C GLY A 351 10.04 31.75 10.13
N ALA A 352 10.22 31.78 8.80
CA ALA A 352 9.15 32.11 7.87
C ALA A 352 9.21 31.30 6.57
N VAL A 353 8.08 31.24 5.88
CA VAL A 353 7.99 30.76 4.50
C VAL A 353 7.44 31.84 3.59
N SER A 354 8.10 32.06 2.47
CA SER A 354 7.73 33.08 1.50
C SER A 354 7.32 32.44 0.19
N ALA A 355 6.13 32.77 -0.30
CA ALA A 355 5.58 32.27 -1.55
C ALA A 355 5.60 33.37 -2.62
N SER A 356 6.11 33.06 -3.81
CA SER A 356 6.09 33.97 -4.97
C SER A 356 5.91 33.20 -6.28
N PRO A 357 5.25 33.77 -7.30
CA PRO A 357 5.05 33.07 -8.56
C PRO A 357 6.36 32.96 -9.34
N ALA A 358 6.68 31.75 -9.81
CA ALA A 358 7.79 31.47 -10.72
C ALA A 358 7.33 31.15 -12.16
N ALA A 359 6.01 31.14 -12.39
CA ALA A 359 5.38 31.05 -13.70
C ALA A 359 4.10 31.93 -13.74
N GLU A 360 3.50 32.04 -14.92
CA GLU A 360 2.20 32.70 -15.08
C GLU A 360 1.06 31.88 -14.44
N GLY A 361 0.03 32.59 -13.99
CA GLY A 361 -1.15 32.00 -13.36
C GLY A 361 -1.48 32.68 -12.04
N TYR A 362 -2.53 32.21 -11.38
CA TYR A 362 -2.83 32.65 -10.02
C TYR A 362 -2.03 31.84 -9.02
N MET A 363 -1.31 32.52 -8.14
CA MET A 363 -0.76 31.88 -6.95
C MET A 363 -1.89 31.72 -5.93
N ALA A 364 -2.20 30.46 -5.61
CA ALA A 364 -3.19 30.08 -4.63
C ALA A 364 -2.54 29.98 -3.24
N LEU A 365 -3.23 30.48 -2.22
CA LEU A 365 -2.72 30.62 -0.86
C LEU A 365 -3.78 30.11 0.13
N ASP A 366 -3.36 29.35 1.11
CA ASP A 366 -4.19 28.89 2.22
C ASP A 366 -3.29 28.93 3.47
N ALA A 367 -3.08 27.79 4.13
CA ALA A 367 -2.26 27.70 5.33
C ALA A 367 -0.85 27.14 5.10
N MET A 368 0.08 27.57 5.95
CA MET A 368 1.34 26.87 6.24
C MET A 368 1.25 26.19 7.60
N ARG A 369 1.81 24.99 7.70
CA ARG A 369 1.87 24.24 8.94
C ARG A 369 3.29 23.83 9.29
N PHE A 370 3.67 24.02 10.54
CA PHE A 370 4.95 23.62 11.11
C PHE A 370 4.71 22.65 12.26
N GLY A 371 5.29 21.45 12.18
CA GLY A 371 5.16 20.44 13.23
C GLY A 371 4.08 19.37 12.98
N GLY A 372 4.07 18.35 13.83
CA GLY A 372 3.17 17.20 13.78
C GLY A 372 1.92 17.32 14.65
N GLY A 373 2.01 18.07 15.76
CA GLY A 373 0.88 18.33 16.65
C GLY A 373 0.41 17.10 17.45
N THR A 374 -0.72 17.29 18.13
CA THR A 374 -1.45 16.24 18.85
C THR A 374 -2.74 15.86 18.11
N GLY A 375 -3.22 14.66 18.39
CA GLY A 375 -4.48 14.17 17.84
C GLY A 375 -5.67 14.96 18.35
N ASN A 376 -6.43 15.56 17.43
CA ASN A 376 -7.61 16.38 17.72
C ASN A 376 -8.91 15.78 17.16
N VAL A 377 -8.88 14.56 16.62
CA VAL A 377 -10.08 13.85 16.16
C VAL A 377 -10.73 13.13 17.33
N ALA A 378 -11.95 13.54 17.68
CA ALA A 378 -12.71 12.91 18.74
C ALA A 378 -13.55 11.75 18.21
N ARG A 379 -13.52 10.61 18.92
CA ARG A 379 -14.30 9.41 18.57
C ARG A 379 -15.26 9.03 19.69
N ARG A 380 -16.33 8.35 19.31
CA ARG A 380 -17.27 7.63 20.17
C ARG A 380 -17.91 6.51 19.34
N PRO A 381 -18.44 5.45 19.98
CA PRO A 381 -19.24 4.45 19.27
C PRO A 381 -20.45 5.10 18.61
N SER A 382 -20.75 4.66 17.39
CA SER A 382 -21.97 4.99 16.66
C SER A 382 -23.17 4.26 17.24
N GLU A 383 -24.38 4.70 16.86
CA GLU A 383 -25.64 4.02 17.26
C GLU A 383 -25.67 2.56 16.78
N ASP A 384 -25.18 2.32 15.56
CA ASP A 384 -24.95 0.99 15.00
C ASP A 384 -23.45 0.72 14.87
N ILE A 385 -22.96 -0.41 15.38
CA ILE A 385 -21.57 -0.86 15.21
C ILE A 385 -21.53 -2.11 14.33
N ILE A 386 -20.55 -2.18 13.44
CA ILE A 386 -20.20 -3.38 12.67
C ILE A 386 -18.97 -4.00 13.32
N SER A 387 -18.99 -5.32 13.56
CA SER A 387 -17.87 -6.03 14.17
C SER A 387 -16.60 -5.96 13.32
N ASN A 388 -15.45 -5.91 13.99
CA ASN A 388 -14.14 -5.92 13.35
C ASN A 388 -13.94 -7.19 12.52
N GLN A 389 -13.42 -7.05 11.30
CA GLN A 389 -13.12 -8.17 10.41
C GLN A 389 -11.66 -8.20 10.00
N ARG A 390 -11.10 -9.40 9.83
CA ARG A 390 -9.77 -9.55 9.22
C ARG A 390 -9.82 -9.16 7.76
N SER A 391 -8.75 -8.58 7.25
CA SER A 391 -8.72 -8.05 5.90
C SER A 391 -9.03 -9.07 4.79
N VAL A 392 -8.53 -10.30 4.95
CA VAL A 392 -8.82 -11.44 4.05
C VAL A 392 -10.31 -11.79 3.96
N ASN A 393 -11.13 -11.38 4.94
CA ASN A 393 -12.53 -11.73 5.07
C ASN A 393 -13.47 -10.55 4.75
N GLU A 394 -12.97 -9.40 4.30
CA GLU A 394 -13.78 -8.19 4.09
C GLU A 394 -15.01 -8.38 3.19
N ASN A 395 -14.95 -9.33 2.27
CA ASN A 395 -16.06 -9.62 1.35
C ASN A 395 -16.88 -10.84 1.78
N ALA A 396 -16.51 -11.52 2.87
CA ALA A 396 -17.33 -12.60 3.41
C ALA A 396 -18.59 -11.97 4.00
N MET A 397 -19.77 -12.45 3.59
CA MET A 397 -21.06 -12.09 4.20
C MET A 397 -21.14 -12.65 5.63
N ALA A 398 -20.25 -12.20 6.52
CA ALA A 398 -20.38 -12.44 7.94
C ALA A 398 -21.56 -11.60 8.42
N ALA A 399 -22.54 -12.27 9.00
CA ALA A 399 -23.73 -11.66 9.58
C ALA A 399 -23.32 -10.45 10.42
N ILE A 400 -23.80 -9.26 10.02
CA ILE A 400 -23.60 -8.01 10.74
C ILE A 400 -24.22 -8.22 12.13
N GLN A 401 -23.40 -8.53 13.12
CA GLN A 401 -23.84 -8.60 14.50
C GLN A 401 -23.94 -7.15 14.98
N ARG A 402 -25.11 -6.54 14.78
CA ARG A 402 -25.42 -5.20 15.29
C ARG A 402 -25.55 -5.31 16.80
N THR A 403 -24.55 -4.86 17.52
CA THR A 403 -24.68 -4.64 18.96
C THR A 403 -25.35 -3.29 19.15
N VAL A 404 -26.67 -3.29 19.37
CA VAL A 404 -27.41 -2.09 19.73
C VAL A 404 -27.09 -1.76 21.19
N SER A 405 -26.33 -0.68 21.43
CA SER A 405 -26.01 -0.19 22.77
C SER A 405 -27.15 0.72 23.26
N ASP A 406 -28.32 0.15 23.55
CA ASP A 406 -29.54 0.93 23.88
C ASP A 406 -29.56 1.56 25.29
N THR A 407 -28.46 1.46 26.07
CA THR A 407 -28.45 1.95 27.47
C THR A 407 -27.21 2.74 27.90
N ILE A 408 -26.15 2.82 27.09
CA ILE A 408 -24.92 3.54 27.46
C ILE A 408 -24.80 4.84 26.67
N ARG A 409 -24.82 5.98 27.37
CA ARG A 409 -24.50 7.29 26.76
C ARG A 409 -22.99 7.37 26.51
N HIS A 410 -22.57 7.13 25.27
CA HIS A 410 -21.19 7.32 24.87
C HIS A 410 -20.81 8.80 24.75
N THR A 411 -19.67 9.17 25.32
CA THR A 411 -19.07 10.52 25.22
C THR A 411 -17.95 10.54 24.19
N TRP A 412 -17.73 11.71 23.58
CA TRP A 412 -16.61 11.97 22.69
C TRP A 412 -15.27 11.91 23.43
N LYS A 413 -14.28 11.24 22.82
CA LYS A 413 -12.95 11.02 23.40
C LYS A 413 -11.87 11.32 22.38
N LEU A 414 -10.92 12.19 22.75
CA LEU A 414 -9.66 12.34 22.04
C LEU A 414 -8.72 11.19 22.39
N SER A 415 -7.74 10.91 21.52
CA SER A 415 -6.73 9.88 21.77
C SER A 415 -5.78 10.23 22.92
N GLY A 416 -5.55 11.53 23.15
CA GLY A 416 -4.53 12.02 24.07
C GLY A 416 -3.09 11.70 23.62
N LYS A 417 -2.89 11.38 22.33
CA LYS A 417 -1.57 11.05 21.77
C LYS A 417 -1.08 12.14 20.81
N PRO A 418 0.25 12.26 20.62
CA PRO A 418 0.81 12.90 19.43
C PRO A 418 0.22 12.30 18.16
N ARG A 419 -0.03 13.12 17.15
CA ARG A 419 -0.76 12.71 15.94
C ARG A 419 -0.04 11.61 15.17
N TYR A 420 1.29 11.59 15.18
CA TYR A 420 2.09 10.53 14.53
C TYR A 420 1.84 9.13 15.10
N MET A 421 1.34 9.04 16.34
CA MET A 421 1.02 7.75 16.96
C MET A 421 -0.32 7.20 16.51
N GLU A 422 -1.22 8.03 15.98
CA GLU A 422 -2.58 7.64 15.61
C GLU A 422 -2.60 6.83 14.30
N GLY A 423 -3.67 6.05 14.13
CA GLY A 423 -3.98 5.34 12.88
C GLY A 423 -4.22 6.28 11.70
N SER A 424 -4.16 5.72 10.49
CA SER A 424 -4.35 6.44 9.24
C SER A 424 -5.71 7.11 9.15
N ARG A 425 -6.77 6.48 9.66
CA ARG A 425 -8.13 7.05 9.61
C ARG A 425 -8.17 8.49 10.12
N TYR A 426 -7.57 8.73 11.28
CA TYR A 426 -7.66 10.00 12.00
C TYR A 426 -6.82 11.07 11.33
N TYR A 427 -5.61 10.69 10.88
CA TYR A 427 -4.77 11.60 10.13
C TYR A 427 -5.41 12.01 8.81
N LEU A 428 -6.01 11.07 8.07
CA LEU A 428 -6.64 11.36 6.78
C LEU A 428 -7.87 12.28 6.95
N GLN A 429 -8.62 12.17 8.06
CA GLN A 429 -9.65 13.15 8.40
C GLN A 429 -9.05 14.54 8.64
N TYR A 430 -8.02 14.63 9.47
CA TYR A 430 -7.32 15.89 9.75
C TYR A 430 -6.70 16.51 8.48
N ALA A 431 -6.18 15.67 7.57
CA ALA A 431 -5.59 16.07 6.30
C ALA A 431 -6.64 16.40 5.22
N GLY A 432 -7.92 16.42 5.56
CA GLY A 432 -8.99 16.90 4.67
C GLY A 432 -9.43 15.92 3.60
N MET A 433 -9.07 14.63 3.71
CA MET A 433 -9.52 13.63 2.75
C MET A 433 -11.05 13.51 2.76
N PRO A 434 -11.70 13.18 1.63
CA PRO A 434 -13.14 12.96 1.63
C PRO A 434 -13.53 11.73 2.47
N ASP A 435 -14.64 11.83 3.20
CA ASP A 435 -15.02 10.88 4.23
C ASP A 435 -15.28 9.46 3.73
N THR A 436 -16.43 9.22 3.11
CA THR A 436 -16.92 7.91 2.67
C THR A 436 -16.21 7.40 1.43
N LEU A 437 -15.37 8.23 0.80
CA LEU A 437 -14.51 7.84 -0.32
C LEU A 437 -13.15 7.34 0.15
N VAL A 438 -12.63 7.82 1.30
CA VAL A 438 -11.25 7.52 1.73
C VAL A 438 -11.21 6.90 3.11
N TYR A 439 -11.64 7.60 4.17
CA TYR A 439 -11.31 7.19 5.55
C TYR A 439 -12.49 6.66 6.38
N SER A 440 -13.71 6.70 5.85
CA SER A 440 -14.93 6.29 6.54
C SER A 440 -15.83 5.41 5.66
N LEU A 441 -15.27 4.34 5.10
CA LEU A 441 -15.92 3.42 4.15
C LEU A 441 -17.13 2.71 4.78
N ASN A 442 -17.02 2.36 6.06
CA ASN A 442 -18.08 1.76 6.86
C ASN A 442 -18.98 2.82 7.52
N ARG A 443 -18.96 4.06 7.03
CA ARG A 443 -19.83 5.18 7.46
C ARG A 443 -19.81 5.39 8.98
N ASN A 444 -18.61 5.36 9.56
CA ASN A 444 -18.34 5.52 11.00
C ASN A 444 -18.92 4.41 11.89
N LYS A 445 -19.24 3.24 11.33
CA LYS A 445 -19.72 2.09 12.09
C LYS A 445 -18.63 1.10 12.47
N ASN A 446 -17.39 1.32 12.00
CA ASN A 446 -16.26 0.45 12.28
C ASN A 446 -14.93 1.20 12.09
N ASP A 447 -14.34 1.66 13.18
CA ASP A 447 -13.05 2.38 13.16
C ASP A 447 -11.88 1.49 12.77
N TYR A 448 -11.87 0.24 13.23
CA TYR A 448 -10.80 -0.72 12.97
C TYR A 448 -10.65 -1.03 11.48
N ASN A 449 -11.75 -1.39 10.82
CA ASN A 449 -11.73 -1.72 9.39
C ASN A 449 -11.45 -0.48 8.53
N ASP A 450 -12.11 0.64 8.83
CA ASP A 450 -11.89 1.88 8.09
C ASP A 450 -10.44 2.38 8.20
N ASP A 451 -9.75 2.15 9.32
CA ASP A 451 -8.35 2.52 9.48
C ASP A 451 -7.46 1.87 8.42
N TYR A 452 -7.45 0.53 8.36
CA TYR A 452 -6.56 -0.13 7.41
C TYR A 452 -7.08 -0.11 5.98
N GLN A 453 -8.40 -0.07 5.77
CA GLN A 453 -8.96 0.02 4.42
C GLN A 453 -8.71 1.38 3.78
N SER A 454 -8.63 2.45 4.58
CA SER A 454 -8.44 3.80 4.07
C SER A 454 -7.16 4.00 3.28
N ARG A 455 -6.11 3.23 3.57
CA ARG A 455 -4.78 3.43 2.96
C ARG A 455 -4.79 3.14 1.46
N GLY A 456 -5.49 2.08 1.04
CA GLY A 456 -5.63 1.75 -0.38
C GLY A 456 -6.52 2.75 -1.13
N GLU A 457 -7.64 3.16 -0.54
CA GLU A 457 -8.53 4.15 -1.16
C GLU A 457 -7.91 5.55 -1.21
N TRP A 458 -7.09 5.88 -0.22
CA TRP A 458 -6.29 7.10 -0.22
C TRP A 458 -5.33 7.13 -1.42
N VAL A 459 -4.62 6.04 -1.72
CA VAL A 459 -3.78 5.96 -2.94
C VAL A 459 -4.60 6.23 -4.20
N ASN A 460 -5.78 5.62 -4.30
CA ASN A 460 -6.67 5.81 -5.44
C ASN A 460 -7.14 7.27 -5.54
N TYR A 461 -7.41 7.92 -4.41
CA TYR A 461 -7.79 9.33 -4.35
C TYR A 461 -6.63 10.26 -4.72
N LEU A 462 -5.39 9.99 -4.29
CA LEU A 462 -4.22 10.75 -4.72
C LEU A 462 -4.11 10.75 -6.25
N MET A 463 -4.35 9.60 -6.89
CA MET A 463 -4.28 9.46 -8.34
C MET A 463 -5.49 10.05 -9.09
N GLY A 464 -6.63 10.24 -8.42
CA GLY A 464 -7.90 10.53 -9.10
C GLY A 464 -8.54 9.32 -9.77
N THR A 465 -8.26 8.11 -9.28
CA THR A 465 -8.86 6.84 -9.74
C THR A 465 -9.78 6.20 -8.70
N ALA A 466 -10.09 6.90 -7.61
CA ALA A 466 -11.04 6.43 -6.60
C ALA A 466 -12.45 6.32 -7.20
N GLU A 467 -13.11 5.20 -6.93
CA GLU A 467 -14.50 4.95 -7.33
C GLU A 467 -15.41 5.04 -6.10
N SER A 468 -16.59 5.64 -6.25
CA SER A 468 -17.65 5.57 -5.22
C SER A 468 -18.60 4.42 -5.48
N ASP A 469 -19.22 3.93 -4.40
CA ASP A 469 -20.40 3.04 -4.50
C ASP A 469 -21.46 3.67 -5.42
N GLY A 470 -21.64 3.12 -6.62
CA GLY A 470 -22.64 3.56 -7.60
C GLY A 470 -22.13 4.27 -8.86
N GLY A 471 -20.81 4.45 -9.02
CA GLY A 471 -20.22 5.06 -10.22
C GLY A 471 -20.09 6.59 -10.16
N THR A 472 -19.00 7.08 -10.76
CA THR A 472 -18.54 8.49 -10.93
C THR A 472 -19.09 9.51 -9.95
N THR A 473 -18.30 9.88 -8.94
CA THR A 473 -18.48 11.18 -8.27
C THR A 473 -17.94 12.31 -9.14
N ASP A 474 -18.47 13.53 -8.95
CA ASP A 474 -17.86 14.78 -9.44
C ASP A 474 -16.54 15.12 -8.72
N ILE A 475 -16.13 14.33 -7.71
CA ILE A 475 -14.91 14.55 -6.94
C ILE A 475 -13.73 13.98 -7.73
N LYS A 476 -13.05 14.86 -8.47
CA LYS A 476 -11.75 14.55 -9.04
C LYS A 476 -10.73 14.46 -7.90
N GLY A 477 -10.02 13.33 -7.79
CA GLY A 477 -8.91 13.19 -6.84
C GLY A 477 -7.74 14.13 -7.15
N LEU A 478 -6.58 13.90 -6.52
CA LEU A 478 -5.50 14.91 -6.50
C LEU A 478 -4.62 14.97 -7.77
N GLY A 479 -4.80 14.02 -8.69
CA GLY A 479 -4.10 13.99 -9.99
C GLY A 479 -2.61 13.67 -9.89
N LEU A 480 -2.17 12.97 -8.84
CA LEU A 480 -0.77 12.64 -8.59
C LEU A 480 -0.38 11.28 -9.19
N PRO A 481 0.77 11.17 -9.87
CA PRO A 481 1.15 9.96 -10.61
C PRO A 481 1.84 8.93 -9.70
N ILE A 482 1.12 8.42 -8.69
CA ILE A 482 1.64 7.38 -7.77
C ILE A 482 2.11 6.17 -8.59
N ASP A 483 3.35 5.72 -8.39
CA ASP A 483 3.96 4.62 -9.15
C ASP A 483 3.81 3.27 -8.46
N LEU A 484 3.83 3.26 -7.12
CA LEU A 484 3.65 2.06 -6.31
C LEU A 484 3.17 2.41 -4.90
N SER A 485 2.67 1.39 -4.20
CA SER A 485 2.36 1.48 -2.78
C SER A 485 2.98 0.34 -1.95
N LEU A 486 3.51 0.67 -0.77
CA LEU A 486 4.12 -0.28 0.16
C LEU A 486 3.51 -0.15 1.56
N ALA A 487 2.90 -1.23 2.03
CA ALA A 487 2.48 -1.41 3.41
C ALA A 487 3.57 -2.15 4.18
N PHE A 488 4.21 -1.50 5.16
CA PHE A 488 5.28 -2.09 5.96
C PHE A 488 4.74 -2.45 7.36
N HIS A 489 4.67 -3.76 7.62
CA HIS A 489 4.21 -4.38 8.86
C HIS A 489 5.20 -5.41 9.43
N THR A 490 4.83 -5.94 10.60
CA THR A 490 5.43 -7.15 11.19
C THR A 490 4.34 -8.11 11.67
N ASP A 491 4.60 -9.42 11.55
CA ASP A 491 3.62 -10.47 11.83
C ASP A 491 3.56 -10.80 13.33
N ALA A 492 2.60 -11.64 13.73
CA ALA A 492 2.36 -12.03 15.12
C ALA A 492 2.61 -13.53 15.40
N GLY A 493 3.45 -14.19 14.59
CA GLY A 493 3.83 -15.60 14.81
C GLY A 493 4.66 -15.83 16.08
N VAL A 494 4.61 -17.02 16.66
CA VAL A 494 5.43 -17.38 17.82
C VAL A 494 6.04 -18.76 17.63
N THR A 495 7.26 -18.97 18.14
CA THR A 495 7.88 -20.28 18.24
C THR A 495 8.10 -20.65 19.71
N PRO A 496 8.05 -21.94 20.09
CA PRO A 496 8.39 -22.38 21.45
C PRO A 496 9.88 -22.17 21.79
N ASP A 497 10.72 -22.06 20.78
CA ASP A 497 12.16 -21.82 20.86
C ASP A 497 12.54 -20.45 20.25
N ASP A 498 13.84 -20.20 20.13
CA ASP A 498 14.39 -18.96 19.56
C ASP A 498 14.52 -19.00 18.01
N SER A 499 13.86 -19.94 17.32
CA SER A 499 13.90 -20.01 15.86
C SER A 499 13.24 -18.80 15.19
N ILE A 500 13.61 -18.53 13.93
CA ILE A 500 13.15 -17.36 13.19
C ILE A 500 11.86 -17.65 12.43
N ILE A 501 10.83 -16.84 12.68
CA ILE A 501 9.61 -16.83 11.85
C ILE A 501 9.95 -16.24 10.47
N GLY A 502 10.56 -15.06 10.43
CA GLY A 502 11.10 -14.46 9.22
C GLY A 502 10.10 -13.68 8.36
N THR A 503 10.47 -13.44 7.10
CA THR A 503 9.85 -12.42 6.24
C THR A 503 8.82 -12.99 5.29
N LEU A 504 7.60 -12.45 5.33
CA LEU A 504 6.48 -12.78 4.43
C LEU A 504 6.16 -11.59 3.51
N GLY A 505 5.94 -11.87 2.23
CA GLY A 505 5.46 -10.89 1.25
C GLY A 505 4.04 -11.23 0.80
N ILE A 506 3.17 -10.22 0.75
CA ILE A 506 1.77 -10.38 0.36
C ILE A 506 1.45 -9.42 -0.79
N TYR A 507 0.84 -9.95 -1.84
CA TYR A 507 0.33 -9.21 -2.99
C TYR A 507 -1.09 -9.68 -3.34
N SER A 508 -1.73 -9.02 -4.30
CA SER A 508 -3.03 -9.48 -4.82
C SER A 508 -3.13 -9.31 -6.33
N THR A 509 -3.45 -10.39 -7.03
CA THR A 509 -3.69 -10.37 -8.48
C THR A 509 -5.18 -10.37 -8.85
N ALA A 510 -6.08 -10.64 -7.91
CA ALA A 510 -7.47 -10.98 -8.24
C ALA A 510 -8.37 -9.79 -8.63
N ALA A 511 -8.06 -8.56 -8.21
CA ALA A 511 -8.92 -7.40 -8.46
C ALA A 511 -8.86 -6.93 -9.93
N GLY A 512 -9.91 -6.28 -10.42
CA GLY A 512 -9.94 -5.66 -11.76
C GLY A 512 -9.64 -6.64 -12.91
N GLU A 513 -10.09 -7.89 -12.78
CA GLU A 513 -9.79 -8.96 -13.75
C GLU A 513 -8.27 -9.16 -13.99
N GLY A 514 -7.46 -8.95 -12.96
CA GLY A 514 -6.00 -9.06 -13.05
C GLY A 514 -5.30 -7.83 -13.60
N LYS A 515 -5.98 -6.68 -13.68
CA LYS A 515 -5.43 -5.44 -14.23
C LYS A 515 -5.64 -4.23 -13.32
N PHE A 516 -4.76 -3.25 -13.46
CA PHE A 516 -4.92 -1.90 -12.94
C PHE A 516 -5.74 -1.04 -13.91
N PRO A 517 -6.23 0.16 -13.49
CA PRO A 517 -7.00 1.04 -14.37
C PRO A 517 -6.26 1.49 -15.63
N ASP A 518 -4.93 1.55 -15.61
CA ASP A 518 -4.11 1.84 -16.80
C ASP A 518 -4.01 0.65 -17.79
N GLY A 519 -4.58 -0.50 -17.42
CA GLY A 519 -4.59 -1.74 -18.21
C GLY A 519 -3.34 -2.61 -18.04
N SER A 520 -2.37 -2.21 -17.21
CA SER A 520 -1.23 -3.05 -16.84
C SER A 520 -1.67 -4.19 -15.91
N SER A 521 -0.94 -5.30 -15.94
CA SER A 521 -1.24 -6.51 -15.18
C SER A 521 -0.88 -6.34 -13.70
N ARG A 522 -1.77 -6.83 -12.83
CA ARG A 522 -1.50 -6.95 -11.39
C ARG A 522 -0.38 -7.91 -11.03
N MET A 523 0.13 -8.69 -11.99
CA MET A 523 1.37 -9.44 -11.80
C MET A 523 2.57 -8.51 -11.49
N ALA A 524 2.50 -7.22 -11.82
CA ALA A 524 3.49 -6.24 -11.35
C ALA A 524 3.58 -6.15 -9.81
N SER A 525 2.48 -6.40 -9.07
CA SER A 525 2.52 -6.49 -7.60
C SER A 525 3.30 -7.71 -7.11
N ARG A 526 3.21 -8.84 -7.83
CA ARG A 526 4.03 -10.02 -7.54
C ARG A 526 5.50 -9.71 -7.80
N ASP A 527 5.83 -9.09 -8.94
CA ASP A 527 7.20 -8.71 -9.29
C ASP A 527 7.81 -7.82 -8.20
N LEU A 528 7.09 -6.76 -7.80
CA LEU A 528 7.49 -5.87 -6.71
C LEU A 528 7.77 -6.64 -5.40
N THR A 529 6.84 -7.53 -5.01
CA THR A 529 6.95 -8.30 -3.77
C THR A 529 8.13 -9.26 -3.78
N ASP A 530 8.35 -9.99 -4.89
CA ASP A 530 9.46 -10.94 -5.02
C ASP A 530 10.81 -10.23 -5.01
N ILE A 531 10.95 -9.12 -5.73
CA ILE A 531 12.19 -8.32 -5.78
C ILE A 531 12.55 -7.81 -4.38
N ILE A 532 11.61 -7.14 -3.71
CA ILE A 532 11.87 -6.56 -2.37
C ILE A 532 12.12 -7.67 -1.34
N GLN A 533 11.31 -8.73 -1.31
CA GLN A 533 11.51 -9.81 -0.34
C GLN A 533 12.84 -10.54 -0.57
N THR A 534 13.24 -10.76 -1.82
CA THR A 534 14.56 -11.34 -2.17
C THR A 534 15.67 -10.46 -1.61
N GLN A 535 15.63 -9.17 -1.91
CA GLN A 535 16.68 -8.27 -1.46
C GLN A 535 16.76 -8.16 0.07
N ILE A 536 15.62 -8.14 0.77
CA ILE A 536 15.57 -8.14 2.24
C ILE A 536 16.19 -9.42 2.80
N VAL A 537 15.73 -10.58 2.34
CA VAL A 537 16.18 -11.86 2.89
C VAL A 537 17.67 -12.05 2.63
N ASP A 538 18.15 -11.77 1.42
CA ASP A 538 19.57 -11.92 1.08
C ASP A 538 20.47 -11.04 1.96
N ASP A 539 20.10 -9.77 2.17
CA ASP A 539 20.85 -8.85 3.02
C ASP A 539 20.79 -9.28 4.50
N ILE A 540 19.64 -9.74 5.01
CA ILE A 540 19.52 -10.21 6.39
C ILE A 540 20.35 -11.49 6.59
N SER A 541 20.25 -12.44 5.67
CA SER A 541 20.97 -13.71 5.73
C SER A 541 22.47 -13.50 5.73
N LEU A 542 22.96 -12.54 4.94
CA LEU A 542 24.37 -12.21 4.86
C LEU A 542 24.89 -11.47 6.09
N LEU A 543 24.12 -10.51 6.62
CA LEU A 543 24.61 -9.54 7.61
C LEU A 543 24.24 -9.88 9.06
N PHE A 544 23.18 -10.65 9.29
CA PHE A 544 22.60 -10.82 10.63
C PHE A 544 22.33 -12.26 11.02
N ASN A 545 21.68 -13.04 10.15
CA ASN A 545 21.32 -14.42 10.48
C ASN A 545 21.18 -15.29 9.22
N PRO A 546 22.12 -16.20 8.92
CA PRO A 546 22.05 -17.05 7.73
C PRO A 546 20.84 -17.98 7.71
N GLU A 547 20.21 -18.23 8.87
CA GLU A 547 18.99 -19.03 9.00
C GLU A 547 17.71 -18.18 8.94
N TRP A 548 17.78 -16.93 8.44
CA TRP A 548 16.60 -16.09 8.31
C TRP A 548 15.59 -16.68 7.32
N THR A 549 14.42 -17.06 7.83
CA THR A 549 13.40 -17.76 7.07
C THR A 549 12.80 -16.86 5.98
N ARG A 550 12.93 -17.26 4.72
CA ARG A 550 12.08 -16.76 3.62
C ARG A 550 10.71 -17.42 3.70
N ARG A 551 9.67 -16.66 4.01
CA ARG A 551 8.29 -17.13 3.95
C ARG A 551 7.69 -16.89 2.57
N GLY A 552 6.48 -17.40 2.34
CA GLY A 552 5.85 -17.38 1.02
C GLY A 552 5.56 -15.98 0.46
N LEU A 553 5.50 -15.90 -0.87
CA LEU A 553 4.90 -14.81 -1.63
C LEU A 553 3.39 -15.07 -1.77
N TRP A 554 2.58 -14.59 -0.83
CA TRP A 554 1.15 -14.87 -0.79
C TRP A 554 0.34 -13.98 -1.73
N ASP A 555 -0.37 -14.61 -2.67
CA ASP A 555 -1.47 -13.96 -3.41
C ASP A 555 -2.74 -14.01 -2.57
N ARG A 556 -3.06 -12.91 -1.87
CA ARG A 556 -4.17 -12.80 -0.93
C ARG A 556 -4.85 -11.44 -0.98
N SER A 557 -6.16 -11.46 -0.77
CA SER A 557 -7.04 -10.29 -0.82
C SER A 557 -6.95 -9.42 0.45
N TYR A 558 -5.76 -9.00 0.87
CA TYR A 558 -5.59 -7.98 1.89
C TYR A 558 -5.87 -6.60 1.27
N SER A 559 -6.64 -5.74 1.93
CA SER A 559 -7.05 -4.43 1.42
C SER A 559 -5.87 -3.60 0.94
N GLU A 560 -4.81 -3.54 1.75
CA GLU A 560 -3.59 -2.79 1.47
C GLU A 560 -2.79 -3.31 0.26
N ALA A 561 -3.00 -4.56 -0.16
CA ALA A 561 -2.41 -5.13 -1.38
C ALA A 561 -3.40 -5.17 -2.57
N ARG A 562 -4.71 -5.20 -2.29
CA ARG A 562 -5.79 -5.37 -3.26
C ARG A 562 -6.32 -4.05 -3.79
N LYS A 563 -6.56 -3.07 -2.92
CA LYS A 563 -7.29 -1.84 -3.22
C LYS A 563 -6.48 -0.80 -4.01
N PRO A 564 -5.17 -0.59 -3.76
CA PRO A 564 -4.40 0.37 -4.55
C PRO A 564 -4.48 0.04 -6.05
N ASN A 565 -4.70 1.07 -6.86
CA ASN A 565 -4.76 1.03 -8.32
C ASN A 565 -3.37 1.09 -8.98
N VAL A 566 -2.34 0.74 -8.23
CA VAL A 566 -0.91 0.69 -8.62
C VAL A 566 -0.29 -0.61 -8.09
N PRO A 567 0.87 -1.04 -8.60
CA PRO A 567 1.64 -2.11 -8.00
C PRO A 567 1.78 -1.93 -6.49
N ALA A 568 1.34 -2.94 -5.74
CA ALA A 568 1.17 -2.86 -4.30
C ALA A 568 1.70 -4.12 -3.61
N MET A 569 2.37 -3.92 -2.49
CA MET A 569 2.78 -5.03 -1.63
C MET A 569 2.53 -4.70 -0.15
N LEU A 570 2.24 -5.74 0.62
CA LEU A 570 2.29 -5.75 2.07
C LEU A 570 3.44 -6.62 2.53
N LEU A 571 4.34 -6.02 3.31
CA LEU A 571 5.51 -6.65 3.89
C LEU A 571 5.23 -6.99 5.36
N GLU A 572 5.36 -8.26 5.72
CA GLU A 572 5.45 -8.70 7.09
C GLU A 572 6.91 -9.08 7.37
N LEU A 573 7.72 -8.11 7.83
CA LEU A 573 9.18 -8.23 7.86
C LEU A 573 9.69 -9.38 8.74
N LEU A 574 9.15 -9.45 9.95
CA LEU A 574 9.54 -10.34 11.03
C LEU A 574 8.32 -10.57 11.92
N SER A 575 8.40 -11.46 12.92
CA SER A 575 7.36 -11.55 13.93
C SER A 575 7.61 -10.68 15.17
N HIS A 576 6.68 -9.79 15.52
CA HIS A 576 6.76 -8.96 16.72
C HIS A 576 6.38 -9.65 18.03
N GLN A 577 5.85 -10.86 17.96
CA GLN A 577 5.57 -11.67 19.15
C GLN A 577 6.64 -12.74 19.39
N ASN A 578 7.53 -12.97 18.41
CA ASN A 578 8.58 -13.95 18.54
C ASN A 578 9.87 -13.31 19.07
N GLN A 579 10.40 -13.84 20.18
CA GLN A 579 11.65 -13.32 20.76
C GLN A 579 12.84 -13.49 19.79
N GLY A 580 12.87 -14.61 19.05
CA GLY A 580 13.90 -14.90 18.07
C GLY A 580 14.01 -13.84 16.98
N ASP A 581 12.88 -13.31 16.52
CA ASP A 581 12.80 -12.23 15.53
C ASP A 581 13.04 -10.85 16.18
N GLN A 582 12.40 -10.58 17.33
CA GLN A 582 12.42 -9.26 17.97
C GLN A 582 13.79 -8.84 18.52
N ARG A 583 14.70 -9.79 18.76
CA ARG A 583 16.10 -9.46 19.08
C ARG A 583 16.75 -8.56 18.01
N TYR A 584 16.30 -8.65 16.76
CA TYR A 584 16.75 -7.82 15.64
C TYR A 584 15.90 -6.56 15.43
N GLY A 585 14.57 -6.66 15.64
CA GLY A 585 13.61 -5.58 15.34
C GLY A 585 13.84 -4.26 16.10
N LEU A 586 14.60 -4.29 17.18
CA LEU A 586 15.00 -3.09 17.95
C LEU A 586 16.43 -2.60 17.66
N ASP A 587 17.25 -3.36 16.91
CA ASP A 587 18.62 -2.96 16.55
C ASP A 587 18.60 -1.91 15.42
N PRO A 588 19.08 -0.67 15.64
CA PRO A 588 19.08 0.37 14.62
C PRO A 588 19.88 0.01 13.36
N ARG A 589 20.90 -0.86 13.45
CA ARG A 589 21.66 -1.35 12.30
C ARG A 589 20.80 -2.28 11.45
N PHE A 590 20.07 -3.19 12.09
CA PHE A 590 19.10 -4.05 11.40
C PHE A 590 18.03 -3.21 10.70
N ARG A 591 17.49 -2.20 11.38
CA ARG A 591 16.52 -1.27 10.78
C ARG A 591 17.08 -0.56 9.55
N PHE A 592 18.30 -0.02 9.65
CA PHE A 592 18.97 0.66 8.54
C PHE A 592 19.17 -0.29 7.35
N HIS A 593 19.68 -1.50 7.59
CA HIS A 593 19.97 -2.46 6.52
C HIS A 593 18.71 -3.00 5.85
N VAL A 594 17.64 -3.27 6.60
CA VAL A 594 16.35 -3.63 6.03
C VAL A 594 15.77 -2.49 5.20
N SER A 595 15.80 -1.25 5.71
CA SER A 595 15.32 -0.09 4.96
C SER A 595 16.14 0.13 3.69
N ARG A 596 17.46 -0.10 3.74
CA ARG A 596 18.33 -0.08 2.55
C ARG A 596 18.00 -1.20 1.57
N ALA A 597 17.64 -2.38 2.06
CA ALA A 597 17.25 -3.51 1.22
C ALA A 597 15.92 -3.27 0.50
N VAL A 598 14.97 -2.58 1.14
CA VAL A 598 13.72 -2.12 0.49
C VAL A 598 13.97 -1.00 -0.52
N TYR A 599 14.92 -0.11 -0.22
CA TYR A 599 15.29 0.99 -1.12
C TYR A 599 15.96 0.51 -2.42
N LYS A 600 16.81 -0.51 -2.33
CA LYS A 600 17.45 -1.16 -3.49
C LYS A 600 16.40 -1.90 -4.32
#